data_AF-A0A524C616-F1
#
_entry.id   AF-A0A524C616-F1
#
_cell.length_a   1.000
_cell.length_b   1.000
_cell.length_c   1.000
_cell.angle_alpha   90.00
_cell.angle_beta   90.00
_cell.angle_gamma   90.00
#
_symmetry.space_group_name_H-M   'P 1'
#
loop_
_entity.id
_entity.type
_entity.pdbx_description
1 polymer ?
#
loop_
_entity_poly.entity_id
_entity_poly.type
_entity_poly.pdbx_seq_one_letter_code
_entity_poly.pdbx_strand_id
1 'polypeptide(L)'
;MTAINPEKLRDIPGWKDAPIHICMNADYRGLTFCCKPGYSLTFAFKCKRDEILKELGISQDEFITIKENFSKDNDWDSNLTCFGSLSYCCMRKNGCPKRDAALEIRYPRKSREEYMKTYYEKKKELSRIILEAVKDPKAKKKVKPILDLYY
;
A
#
# COMPACT_ATOMS: atom_id res chain seq x y z
N MET A 1 -12.39 -5.92 8.94
CA MET A 1 -11.53 -4.75 9.27
C MET A 1 -12.07 -3.50 8.57
N THR A 2 -13.30 -3.12 8.91
CA THR A 2 -14.04 -2.05 8.21
C THR A 2 -14.13 -0.75 9.00
N ALA A 3 -14.06 -0.82 10.33
CA ALA A 3 -14.03 0.36 11.18
C ALA A 3 -12.65 1.01 11.13
N ILE A 4 -12.61 2.28 10.75
CA ILE A 4 -11.40 3.10 10.80
C ILE A 4 -11.06 3.32 12.28
N ASN A 5 -9.90 2.82 12.71
CA ASN A 5 -9.39 3.06 14.05
C ASN A 5 -8.42 4.25 14.01
N PRO A 6 -8.72 5.38 14.68
CA PRO A 6 -7.85 6.57 14.71
C PRO A 6 -6.41 6.27 15.18
N GLU A 7 -6.21 5.32 16.09
CA GLU A 7 -4.87 4.94 16.58
C GLU A 7 -4.02 4.20 15.52
N LYS A 8 -4.65 3.77 14.42
CA LYS A 8 -4.02 3.07 13.30
C LYS A 8 -3.89 3.96 12.08
N LEU A 9 -4.07 5.27 12.24
CA LEU A 9 -3.90 6.27 11.20
C LEU A 9 -2.65 7.11 11.46
N ARG A 10 -2.13 7.69 10.39
CA ARG A 10 -1.06 8.69 10.44
C ARG A 10 -1.29 9.74 9.39
N ASP A 11 -1.02 10.99 9.75
CA ASP A 11 -0.88 12.05 8.77
C ASP A 11 0.51 11.98 8.17
N ILE A 12 0.55 11.76 6.86
CA ILE A 12 1.77 11.71 6.07
C ILE A 12 1.65 12.69 4.90
N PRO A 13 2.76 13.20 4.36
CA PRO A 13 2.71 14.12 3.23
C PRO A 13 1.88 13.55 2.09
N GLY A 14 0.85 14.28 1.63
CA GLY A 14 0.00 13.84 0.52
C GLY A 14 -1.11 12.83 0.87
N TRP A 15 -1.20 12.37 2.12
CA TRP A 15 -2.30 11.50 2.57
C TRP A 15 -2.62 11.72 4.05
N LYS A 16 -3.68 12.49 4.31
CA LYS A 16 -4.27 12.63 5.64
C LYS A 16 -4.99 11.35 6.06
N ASP A 17 -4.93 10.97 7.34
CA ASP A 17 -5.61 9.79 7.87
C ASP A 17 -5.21 8.49 7.13
N ALA A 18 -3.92 8.39 6.77
CA ALA A 18 -3.39 7.25 6.06
C ALA A 18 -3.33 6.01 6.98
N PRO A 19 -3.78 4.84 6.51
CA PRO A 19 -3.73 3.61 7.29
C PRO A 19 -2.29 3.17 7.54
N ILE A 20 -1.99 2.60 8.71
CA ILE A 20 -0.76 1.83 8.87
C ILE A 20 -0.86 0.45 8.18
N HIS A 21 0.08 -0.44 8.48
CA HIS A 21 0.09 -1.76 7.86
C HIS A 21 -0.96 -2.71 8.43
N ILE A 22 -1.48 -3.56 7.56
CA ILE A 22 -2.42 -4.64 7.87
C ILE A 22 -1.95 -5.55 9.02
N CYS A 23 -0.64 -5.81 9.15
CA CYS A 23 -0.10 -6.63 10.25
C CYS A 23 -0.29 -5.99 11.64
N MET A 24 -0.73 -4.73 11.71
CA MET A 24 -1.13 -4.03 12.95
C MET A 24 -2.64 -3.77 13.03
N ASN A 25 -3.44 -4.54 12.30
CA ASN A 25 -4.91 -4.44 12.27
C ASN A 25 -5.44 -3.09 11.75
N ALA A 26 -4.71 -2.43 10.85
CA ALA A 26 -5.23 -1.28 10.11
C ALA A 26 -6.37 -1.68 9.16
N ASP A 27 -7.16 -0.73 8.66
CA ASP A 27 -8.21 -1.02 7.69
C ASP A 27 -7.65 -1.45 6.30
N TYR A 28 -8.54 -1.88 5.40
CA TYR A 28 -8.18 -2.47 4.11
C TYR A 28 -7.31 -1.57 3.22
N ARG A 29 -7.34 -0.24 3.39
CA ARG A 29 -6.46 0.67 2.63
C ARG A 29 -4.98 0.36 2.84
N GLY A 30 -4.62 -0.22 3.99
CA GLY A 30 -3.25 -0.61 4.36
C GLY A 30 -2.62 -1.68 3.43
N LEU A 31 -3.40 -2.34 2.58
CA LEU A 31 -2.90 -3.31 1.58
C LEU A 31 -1.87 -2.69 0.61
N THR A 32 -1.94 -1.39 0.35
CA THR A 32 -0.95 -0.66 -0.46
C THR A 32 0.48 -0.80 0.09
N PHE A 33 0.63 -0.98 1.41
CA PHE A 33 1.91 -1.15 2.11
C PHE A 33 2.33 -2.61 2.31
N CYS A 34 1.53 -3.57 1.85
CA CYS A 34 1.85 -4.99 1.98
C CYS A 34 2.93 -5.44 0.98
N CYS A 35 3.73 -6.41 1.42
CA CYS A 35 4.80 -7.04 0.65
C CYS A 35 4.24 -8.03 -0.38
N LYS A 36 5.10 -8.49 -1.30
CA LYS A 36 4.75 -9.46 -2.34
C LYS A 36 4.29 -10.81 -1.73
N PRO A 37 3.13 -11.36 -2.14
CA PRO A 37 2.71 -12.71 -1.80
C PRO A 37 3.76 -13.78 -2.09
N GLY A 38 3.74 -14.88 -1.32
CA GLY A 38 4.72 -15.96 -1.42
C GLY A 38 6.06 -15.75 -0.70
N TYR A 39 6.35 -14.54 -0.19
CA TYR A 39 7.58 -14.26 0.54
C TYR A 39 7.36 -14.20 2.06
N SER A 40 8.12 -15.01 2.80
CA SER A 40 8.19 -14.93 4.27
C SER A 40 9.20 -13.85 4.69
N LEU A 41 8.73 -12.90 5.50
CA LEU A 41 9.55 -11.83 6.07
C LEU A 41 9.66 -12.01 7.59
N THR A 42 10.54 -11.25 8.24
CA THR A 42 10.79 -11.30 9.69
C THR A 42 9.53 -11.22 10.56
N PHE A 43 8.47 -10.55 10.07
CA PHE A 43 7.18 -10.42 10.77
C PHE A 43 6.04 -11.20 10.10
N ALA A 44 6.34 -12.24 9.32
CA ALA A 44 5.35 -13.05 8.62
C ALA A 44 4.30 -13.66 9.56
N PHE A 45 4.69 -14.03 10.79
CA PHE A 45 3.77 -14.58 11.80
C PHE A 45 2.65 -13.62 12.23
N LYS A 46 2.79 -12.30 12.00
CA LYS A 46 1.74 -11.30 12.23
C LYS A 46 1.06 -10.84 10.94
N CYS A 47 1.45 -11.41 9.80
CA CYS A 47 0.95 -10.99 8.49
C CYS A 47 -0.49 -11.47 8.30
N LYS A 48 -1.40 -10.54 8.06
CA LYS A 48 -2.81 -10.82 7.72
C LYS A 48 -3.14 -10.59 6.25
N ARG A 49 -2.13 -10.38 5.40
CA ARG A 49 -2.33 -10.06 3.97
C ARG A 49 -3.16 -11.14 3.29
N ASP A 50 -2.76 -12.40 3.40
CA ASP A 50 -3.37 -13.48 2.63
C ASP A 50 -4.79 -13.81 3.14
N GLU A 51 -5.01 -13.69 4.46
CA GLU A 51 -6.34 -13.76 5.08
C GLU A 51 -7.28 -12.68 4.52
N ILE A 52 -6.80 -11.43 4.44
CA ILE A 52 -7.60 -10.31 3.92
C ILE A 52 -7.82 -10.41 2.43
N LEU A 53 -6.81 -10.79 1.65
CA LEU A 53 -6.98 -11.00 0.21
C LEU A 53 -8.07 -12.05 -0.05
N LYS A 54 -8.08 -13.13 0.72
CA LYS A 54 -9.15 -14.14 0.70
C LYS A 54 -10.50 -13.57 1.12
N GLU A 55 -10.56 -12.77 2.20
CA GLU A 55 -11.80 -12.09 2.63
C GLU A 55 -12.36 -11.17 1.53
N LEU A 56 -11.49 -10.51 0.78
CA LEU A 56 -11.85 -9.58 -0.30
C LEU A 56 -12.12 -10.28 -1.64
N GLY A 57 -11.88 -11.59 -1.74
CA GLY A 57 -12.00 -12.32 -3.00
C GLY A 57 -10.99 -11.85 -4.05
N ILE A 58 -9.81 -11.40 -3.62
CA ILE A 58 -8.68 -11.04 -4.49
C ILE A 58 -7.64 -12.16 -4.38
N SER A 59 -7.28 -12.78 -5.50
CA SER A 59 -6.20 -13.78 -5.51
C SER A 59 -4.83 -13.13 -5.30
N GLN A 60 -3.84 -13.93 -4.90
CA GLN A 60 -2.46 -13.44 -4.76
C GLN A 60 -1.90 -12.92 -6.10
N ASP A 61 -2.20 -13.61 -7.19
CA ASP A 61 -1.76 -13.24 -8.54
C ASP A 61 -2.41 -11.94 -9.02
N GLU A 62 -3.70 -11.73 -8.73
CA GLU A 62 -4.37 -10.46 -9.02
C GLU A 62 -3.76 -9.31 -8.21
N PHE A 63 -3.50 -9.52 -6.92
CA PHE A 63 -2.85 -8.53 -6.08
C PHE A 63 -1.43 -8.19 -6.57
N ILE A 64 -0.67 -9.19 -7.00
CA ILE A 64 0.63 -8.99 -7.63
C ILE A 64 0.46 -8.19 -8.92
N THR A 65 -0.43 -8.61 -9.82
CA THR A 65 -0.68 -7.97 -11.12
C THR A 65 -1.05 -6.50 -10.96
N ILE A 66 -1.94 -6.16 -10.02
CA ILE A 66 -2.31 -4.76 -9.71
C ILE A 66 -1.07 -3.95 -9.34
N LYS A 67 -0.21 -4.48 -8.47
CA LYS A 67 0.96 -3.77 -7.96
C LYS A 67 2.09 -3.65 -8.97
N GLU A 68 2.30 -4.68 -9.79
CA GLU A 68 3.30 -4.68 -10.86
C GLU A 68 2.87 -3.75 -12.01
N ASN A 69 1.58 -3.78 -12.42
CA ASN A 69 1.06 -2.85 -13.43
C ASN A 69 1.12 -1.41 -12.93
N PHE A 70 0.65 -1.15 -11.70
CA PHE A 70 0.79 0.17 -11.09
C PHE A 70 2.25 0.62 -11.03
N SER A 71 3.19 -0.32 -10.80
CA SER A 71 4.61 0.00 -10.82
C SER A 71 5.06 0.48 -12.19
N LYS A 72 4.73 -0.27 -13.24
CA LYS A 72 5.10 0.04 -14.63
C LYS A 72 4.49 1.37 -15.09
N ASP A 73 3.20 1.58 -14.83
CA ASP A 73 2.47 2.78 -15.23
C ASP A 73 3.02 4.05 -14.56
N ASN A 74 3.71 3.91 -13.42
CA ASN A 74 4.25 5.01 -12.63
C ASN A 74 5.79 5.08 -12.63
N ASP A 75 6.46 4.26 -13.44
CA ASP A 75 7.93 4.11 -13.45
C ASP A 75 8.50 3.86 -12.03
N TRP A 76 7.90 2.93 -11.29
CA TRP A 76 8.20 2.63 -9.89
C TRP A 76 9.12 1.43 -9.68
N ASP A 77 9.60 0.83 -10.78
CA ASP A 77 10.57 -0.26 -10.74
C ASP A 77 11.93 0.26 -10.25
N SER A 78 12.60 -0.50 -9.39
CA SER A 78 13.91 -0.16 -8.85
C SER A 78 14.58 -1.35 -8.15
N ASN A 79 15.80 -1.66 -8.58
CA ASN A 79 16.65 -2.69 -7.97
C ASN A 79 17.08 -2.37 -6.52
N LEU A 80 16.91 -1.13 -6.07
CA LEU A 80 17.19 -0.75 -4.69
C LEU A 80 16.09 -1.20 -3.72
N THR A 81 14.85 -1.32 -4.20
CA THR A 81 13.67 -1.51 -3.37
C THR A 81 13.35 -2.98 -3.13
N CYS A 82 12.56 -3.27 -2.10
CA CYS A 82 12.08 -4.63 -1.86
C CYS A 82 11.24 -5.10 -3.05
N PHE A 83 11.50 -6.33 -3.52
CA PHE A 83 10.77 -6.94 -4.64
C PHE A 83 10.83 -6.13 -5.95
N GLY A 84 11.83 -5.25 -6.11
CA GLY A 84 12.07 -4.54 -7.35
C GLY A 84 11.10 -3.40 -7.66
N SER A 85 10.19 -3.05 -6.74
CA SER A 85 9.22 -1.95 -6.97
C SER A 85 8.87 -1.17 -5.71
N LEU A 86 8.72 0.15 -5.86
CA LEU A 86 8.16 1.04 -4.85
C LEU A 86 6.72 0.68 -4.46
N SER A 87 5.98 -0.02 -5.33
CA SER A 87 4.62 -0.49 -5.03
C SER A 87 4.60 -1.40 -3.81
N TYR A 88 5.67 -2.16 -3.54
CA TYR A 88 5.80 -3.04 -2.37
C TYR A 88 6.45 -2.39 -1.15
N CYS A 89 6.88 -1.13 -1.23
CA CYS A 89 7.46 -0.44 -0.08
C CYS A 89 6.42 -0.24 1.03
N CYS A 90 6.79 -0.61 2.26
CA CYS A 90 6.00 -0.45 3.46
C CYS A 90 6.13 0.96 4.07
N MET A 91 5.17 1.34 4.91
CA MET A 91 5.23 2.58 5.69
C MET A 91 5.94 2.34 7.03
N ARG A 92 7.25 2.57 7.06
CA ARG A 92 8.06 2.50 8.29
C ARG A 92 8.03 3.82 9.06
N LYS A 93 7.97 3.76 10.40
CA LYS A 93 7.97 4.95 11.28
C LYS A 93 9.20 5.84 11.05
N ASN A 94 10.38 5.24 10.90
CA ASN A 94 11.66 5.97 10.77
C ASN A 94 12.14 6.03 9.30
N GLY A 95 11.26 5.81 8.33
CA GLY A 95 11.63 5.72 6.92
C GLY A 95 12.36 4.43 6.53
N CYS A 96 12.83 4.37 5.28
CA CYS A 96 13.58 3.24 4.75
C CYS A 96 14.69 3.75 3.81
N PRO A 97 15.98 3.53 4.12
CA PRO A 97 17.08 4.05 3.31
C PRO A 97 16.99 3.63 1.84
N LYS A 98 16.60 2.38 1.58
CA LYS A 98 16.42 1.83 0.22
C LYS A 98 15.31 2.52 -0.57
N ARG A 99 14.16 2.79 0.06
CA ARG A 99 13.04 3.52 -0.56
C ARG A 99 13.43 4.97 -0.79
N ASP A 100 13.99 5.61 0.22
CA ASP A 100 14.31 7.04 0.18
C ASP A 100 15.37 7.31 -0.90
N ALA A 101 16.42 6.47 -1.00
CA ALA A 101 17.40 6.55 -2.09
C ALA A 101 16.77 6.31 -3.47
N ALA A 102 15.87 5.33 -3.62
CA ALA A 102 15.18 5.08 -4.89
C ALA A 102 14.27 6.26 -5.30
N LEU A 103 13.66 6.96 -4.35
CA LEU A 103 12.86 8.16 -4.62
C LEU A 103 13.75 9.35 -4.96
N GLU A 104 14.87 9.54 -4.26
CA GLU A 104 15.81 10.62 -4.52
C GLU A 104 16.43 10.53 -5.93
N ILE A 105 16.87 9.33 -6.33
CA ILE A 105 17.39 9.09 -7.70
C ILE A 105 16.32 9.37 -8.76
N ARG A 106 15.07 9.00 -8.48
CA ARG A 106 13.94 9.18 -9.40
C ARG A 106 13.50 10.63 -9.51
N TYR A 107 13.62 11.40 -8.44
CA TYR A 107 13.19 12.78 -8.36
C TYR A 107 14.35 13.71 -7.96
N PRO A 108 15.43 13.80 -8.77
CA PRO A 108 16.67 14.47 -8.37
C PRO A 108 16.54 15.99 -8.21
N ARG A 109 15.42 16.58 -8.66
CA ARG A 109 15.12 18.02 -8.55
C ARG A 109 14.02 18.33 -7.53
N LYS A 110 13.55 17.34 -6.77
CA LYS A 110 12.53 17.52 -5.73
C LYS A 110 13.18 17.43 -4.36
N SER A 111 12.72 18.26 -3.44
CA SER A 111 13.04 18.10 -2.03
C SER A 111 12.46 16.79 -1.48
N ARG A 112 12.96 16.37 -0.31
CA ARG A 112 12.45 15.20 0.40
C ARG A 112 10.96 15.25 0.67
N GLU A 113 10.46 16.41 1.06
CA GLU A 113 9.04 16.58 1.32
C GLU A 113 8.20 16.37 0.05
N GLU A 114 8.63 16.96 -1.07
CA GLU A 114 7.91 16.87 -2.35
C GLU A 114 7.87 15.44 -2.91
N TYR A 115 8.99 14.74 -2.95
CA TYR A 115 8.97 13.36 -3.47
C TYR A 115 8.23 12.41 -2.53
N MET A 116 8.26 12.64 -1.21
CA MET A 116 7.51 11.83 -0.25
C MET A 116 6.01 12.09 -0.37
N LYS A 117 5.60 13.34 -0.62
CA LYS A 117 4.22 13.70 -0.94
C LYS A 117 3.73 12.96 -2.18
N THR A 118 4.47 13.05 -3.29
CA THR A 118 4.13 12.33 -4.52
C THR A 118 4.09 10.81 -4.32
N TYR A 119 5.03 10.25 -3.55
CA TYR A 119 5.05 8.82 -3.23
C TYR A 119 3.79 8.37 -2.48
N TYR A 120 3.38 9.11 -1.45
CA TYR A 120 2.20 8.74 -0.65
C TYR A 120 0.88 9.03 -1.36
N GLU A 121 0.80 10.06 -2.20
CA GLU A 121 -0.34 10.28 -3.10
C GLU A 121 -0.55 9.09 -4.04
N LYS A 122 0.52 8.60 -4.65
CA LYS A 122 0.46 7.37 -5.47
C LYS A 122 0.15 6.13 -4.63
N LYS A 123 0.61 6.05 -3.38
CA LYS A 123 0.18 4.96 -2.47
C LYS A 123 -1.30 5.02 -2.13
N LYS A 124 -1.85 6.23 -2.00
CA LYS A 124 -3.30 6.47 -1.82
C LYS A 124 -4.05 5.98 -3.05
N GLU A 125 -3.59 6.33 -4.24
CA GLU A 125 -4.15 5.85 -5.51
C GLU A 125 -4.11 4.33 -5.63
N LEU A 126 -2.95 3.69 -5.40
CA LEU A 126 -2.81 2.24 -5.40
C LEU A 126 -3.76 1.57 -4.40
N SER A 127 -3.96 2.19 -3.24
CA SER A 127 -4.91 1.73 -2.24
C SER A 127 -6.34 1.70 -2.77
N ARG A 128 -6.78 2.78 -3.45
CA ARG A 128 -8.08 2.85 -4.13
C ARG A 128 -8.21 1.74 -5.18
N ILE A 129 -7.21 1.57 -6.05
CA ILE A 129 -7.22 0.54 -7.12
C ILE A 129 -7.36 -0.87 -6.55
N ILE A 130 -6.63 -1.19 -5.47
CA ILE A 130 -6.75 -2.50 -4.79
C ILE A 130 -8.18 -2.71 -4.26
N LEU A 131 -8.78 -1.68 -3.68
CA LEU A 131 -10.14 -1.74 -3.13
C LEU A 131 -11.23 -1.82 -4.21
N GLU A 132 -11.01 -1.20 -5.37
CA GLU A 132 -11.91 -1.30 -6.53
C GLU A 132 -11.85 -2.68 -7.20
N ALA A 133 -10.73 -3.38 -7.09
CA ALA A 133 -10.55 -4.73 -7.62
C ALA A 133 -11.29 -5.82 -6.80
N VAL A 134 -11.90 -5.47 -5.67
CA VAL A 134 -12.69 -6.40 -4.83
C VAL A 134 -13.88 -6.93 -5.63
N LYS A 135 -13.96 -8.24 -5.81
CA LYS A 135 -15.01 -8.88 -6.63
C LYS A 135 -16.16 -9.45 -5.80
N ASP A 136 -15.88 -9.93 -4.59
CA ASP A 136 -16.89 -10.58 -3.74
C ASP A 136 -18.00 -9.58 -3.33
N PRO A 137 -19.29 -9.88 -3.61
CA PRO A 137 -20.39 -8.95 -3.29
C PRO A 137 -20.53 -8.59 -1.82
N LYS A 138 -20.18 -9.52 -0.89
CA LYS A 138 -20.23 -9.25 0.55
C LYS A 138 -19.06 -8.35 0.95
N ALA A 139 -17.88 -8.58 0.40
CA ALA A 139 -16.70 -7.75 0.61
C ALA A 139 -16.87 -6.34 0.01
N LYS A 140 -17.52 -6.20 -1.15
CA LYS A 140 -17.85 -4.88 -1.73
C LYS A 140 -18.67 -4.02 -0.77
N LYS A 141 -19.67 -4.60 -0.08
CA LYS A 141 -20.45 -3.88 0.94
C LYS A 141 -19.58 -3.40 2.11
N LYS A 142 -18.58 -4.19 2.50
CA LYS A 142 -17.62 -3.85 3.56
C LYS A 142 -16.65 -2.74 3.15
N VAL A 143 -16.22 -2.74 1.89
CA VAL A 143 -15.21 -1.82 1.35
C VAL A 143 -15.82 -0.50 0.90
N LYS A 144 -17.10 -0.47 0.53
CA LYS A 144 -17.79 0.74 0.04
C LYS A 144 -17.59 1.97 0.96
N PRO A 145 -17.83 1.92 2.28
CA PRO A 145 -17.61 3.08 3.15
C PRO A 145 -16.16 3.58 3.19
N ILE A 146 -15.19 2.71 2.87
CA ILE A 146 -13.77 3.05 2.80
C ILE A 146 -13.43 3.68 1.45
N LEU A 147 -14.03 3.19 0.36
CA LEU A 147 -13.90 3.76 -0.98
C LEU A 147 -14.52 5.17 -1.06
N ASP A 148 -15.61 5.41 -0.34
CA ASP A 148 -16.26 6.72 -0.28
C ASP A 148 -15.34 7.81 0.33
N LEU A 149 -14.23 7.45 1.00
CA LEU A 149 -13.24 8.41 1.51
C LEU A 149 -12.32 8.99 0.41
N TYR A 150 -12.39 8.45 -0.80
CA TYR A 150 -11.58 8.88 -1.94
C TYR A 150 -12.28 9.87 -2.86
N TYR A 151 -13.60 10.03 -2.71
CA TYR A 151 -14.49 10.86 -3.52
C TYR A 151 -15.13 11.95 -2.68
#